data_AF-A0A8J7BYM3-F1
#
_entry.id   AF-A0A8J7BYM3-F1
#
_cell.length_a   1.000
_cell.length_b   1.000
_cell.length_c   1.000
_cell.angle_alpha   90.00
_cell.angle_beta   90.00
_cell.angle_gamma   90.00
#
_symmetry.space_group_name_H-M   'P 1'
#
loop_
_entity.id
_entity.type
_entity.pdbx_description
1 polymer ?
#
loop_
_entity_poly.entity_id
_entity_poly.type
_entity_poly.pdbx_seq_one_letter_code
_entity_poly.pdbx_strand_id
1 'polypeptide(L)'
;MEPLTAGAIAFLYLLMDKTLDKTGYAIIDQAFEQGGKLLQLLKRKSPETGSAIERVAQHPELAQQRPDDYGEAVLVEKVEKEAYADPEIRAYVEALAQTVKSQPQINKVIENWKGINIKGGTDTITGNTFQF
;
A
#
# COMPACT_ATOMS: atom_id res chain seq x y z
N MET A 1 -2.50 5.00 -17.60
CA MET A 1 -1.49 5.47 -16.63
C MET A 1 -2.04 5.09 -15.27
N GLU A 2 -1.30 4.33 -14.46
CA GLU A 2 -1.74 4.07 -13.09
C GLU A 2 -1.84 5.42 -12.34
N PRO A 3 -2.93 5.68 -11.62
CA PRO A 3 -3.02 6.89 -10.82
C PRO A 3 -1.89 6.88 -9.80
N LEU A 4 -1.18 8.01 -9.65
CA LEU A 4 -0.10 8.17 -8.66
C LEU A 4 -0.57 7.69 -7.26
N THR A 5 -1.84 7.90 -6.96
CA THR A 5 -2.52 7.49 -5.74
C THR A 5 -2.57 5.97 -5.52
N ALA A 6 -2.60 5.15 -6.57
CA ALA A 6 -2.59 3.68 -6.42
C ALA A 6 -1.30 3.16 -5.80
N GLY A 7 -0.14 3.68 -6.23
CA GLY A 7 1.14 3.31 -5.63
C GLY A 7 1.25 3.73 -4.17
N ALA A 8 0.73 4.91 -3.82
CA ALA A 8 0.65 5.40 -2.46
C ALA A 8 -0.26 4.51 -1.58
N ILE A 9 -1.46 4.14 -2.06
CA ILE A 9 -2.39 3.25 -1.36
C ILE A 9 -1.78 1.86 -1.16
N ALA A 10 -1.18 1.28 -2.21
CA ALA A 10 -0.52 -0.02 -2.13
C ALA A 10 0.62 -0.01 -1.10
N PHE A 11 1.38 1.08 -1.02
CA PHE A 11 2.40 1.26 0.00
C PHE A 11 1.81 1.45 1.42
N LEU A 12 0.67 2.13 1.56
CA LEU A 12 -0.01 2.25 2.87
C LEU A 12 -0.45 0.90 3.41
N TYR A 13 -0.95 0.01 2.54
CA TYR A 13 -1.24 -1.38 2.93
C TYR A 13 0.00 -2.10 3.42
N LEU A 14 1.06 -2.00 2.63
CA LEU A 14 2.36 -2.57 2.93
C LEU A 14 2.90 -2.08 4.28
N LEU A 15 2.75 -0.79 4.59
CA LEU A 15 3.22 -0.16 5.83
C LEU A 15 2.56 -0.71 7.11
N MET A 16 1.30 -1.14 6.99
CA MET A 16 0.50 -1.64 8.10
C MET A 16 0.59 -3.16 8.24
N ASP A 17 1.21 -3.82 7.27
CA ASP A 17 1.49 -5.24 7.34
C ASP A 17 2.55 -5.52 8.40
N LYS A 18 2.21 -6.38 9.37
CA LYS A 18 3.08 -6.72 10.49
C LYS A 18 4.22 -7.69 10.12
N THR A 19 4.16 -8.30 8.94
CA THR A 19 5.18 -9.27 8.47
C THR A 19 6.37 -8.58 7.83
N LEU A 20 6.26 -7.28 7.54
CA LEU A 20 7.39 -6.48 7.11
C LEU A 20 8.23 -6.04 8.30
N ASP A 21 9.35 -6.72 8.46
CA ASP A 21 10.46 -6.25 9.28
C ASP A 21 11.03 -4.96 8.70
N LYS A 22 10.76 -3.83 9.38
CA LYS A 22 11.30 -2.49 9.05
C LYS A 22 12.83 -2.50 8.93
N THR A 23 13.47 -3.49 9.54
CA THR A 23 14.91 -3.73 9.62
C THR A 23 15.55 -4.19 8.29
N GLY A 24 14.77 -4.71 7.34
CA GLY A 24 15.30 -5.29 6.09
C GLY A 24 15.60 -4.29 4.96
N TYR A 25 15.05 -3.07 5.01
CA TYR A 25 15.10 -2.13 3.89
C TYR A 25 15.36 -0.69 4.37
N ALA A 26 16.60 -0.39 4.78
CA ALA A 26 17.02 0.99 5.12
C ALA A 26 16.77 2.01 4.00
N ILE A 27 16.55 1.55 2.77
CA ILE A 27 16.37 2.43 1.61
C ILE A 27 14.93 2.95 1.49
N ILE A 28 13.95 2.33 2.16
CA ILE A 28 12.52 2.71 2.06
C ILE A 28 12.00 3.46 3.29
N ASP A 29 12.88 3.83 4.23
CA ASP A 29 12.55 4.60 5.45
C ASP A 29 11.80 5.91 5.15
N GLN A 30 12.20 6.64 4.12
CA GLN A 30 11.51 7.88 3.72
C GLN A 30 10.06 7.61 3.29
N ALA A 31 9.82 6.51 2.56
CA ALA A 31 8.47 6.12 2.16
C ALA A 31 7.65 5.70 3.39
N PHE A 32 8.25 4.98 4.34
CA PHE A 32 7.60 4.62 5.60
C PHE A 32 7.20 5.85 6.42
N GLU A 33 8.09 6.84 6.53
CA GLU A 33 7.77 8.07 7.24
C GLU A 33 6.66 8.87 6.54
N GLN A 34 6.75 9.02 5.21
CA GLN A 34 5.74 9.72 4.42
C GLN A 34 4.38 9.00 4.43
N GLY A 35 4.39 7.67 4.34
CA GLY A 35 3.19 6.84 4.45
C GLY A 35 2.54 6.94 5.83
N GLY A 36 3.33 6.90 6.90
CA GLY A 36 2.82 7.11 8.26
C GLY A 36 2.19 8.49 8.45
N LYS A 37 2.84 9.55 7.92
CA LYS A 37 2.31 10.93 7.95
C LYS A 37 1.02 11.07 7.13
N LEU A 38 0.98 10.50 5.92
CA LEU A 38 -0.22 10.50 5.09
C LEU A 38 -1.39 9.80 5.78
N LEU A 39 -1.16 8.62 6.37
CA LEU A 39 -2.20 7.90 7.11
C LEU A 39 -2.70 8.69 8.33
N GLN A 40 -1.80 9.31 9.11
CA GLN A 40 -2.21 10.18 10.21
C GLN A 40 -3.01 11.40 9.73
N LEU A 41 -2.59 12.01 8.62
CA LEU A 41 -3.27 13.16 8.05
C LEU A 41 -4.67 12.77 7.56
N LEU A 42 -4.80 11.63 6.88
CA LEU A 42 -6.08 11.07 6.48
C LEU A 42 -6.94 10.78 7.71
N LYS A 43 -6.43 10.13 8.77
CA LYS A 43 -7.21 9.90 10.00
C LYS A 43 -7.67 11.20 10.68
N ARG A 44 -6.90 12.28 10.56
CA ARG A 44 -7.22 13.59 11.15
C ARG A 44 -8.26 14.36 10.34
N LYS A 45 -8.09 14.42 9.02
CA LYS A 45 -8.93 15.26 8.13
C LYS A 45 -10.07 14.48 7.47
N SER A 46 -9.85 13.19 7.24
CA SER A 46 -10.78 12.25 6.59
C SER A 46 -10.84 10.93 7.37
N PRO A 47 -11.40 10.94 8.59
CA PRO A 47 -11.37 9.77 9.47
C PRO A 47 -11.99 8.53 8.83
N GLU A 48 -12.99 8.70 7.96
CA GLU A 48 -13.58 7.61 7.18
C GLU A 48 -12.57 6.97 6.22
N THR A 49 -11.87 7.76 5.42
CA THR A 49 -10.87 7.27 4.45
C THR A 49 -9.67 6.66 5.17
N GLY A 50 -9.13 7.33 6.19
CA GLY A 50 -8.01 6.82 6.97
C GLY A 50 -8.34 5.49 7.67
N SER A 51 -9.55 5.36 8.23
CA SER A 51 -10.00 4.12 8.88
C SER A 51 -10.29 3.01 7.87
N ALA A 52 -10.78 3.34 6.67
CA ALA A 52 -11.01 2.35 5.62
C ALA A 52 -9.70 1.71 5.15
N ILE A 53 -8.66 2.54 4.89
CA ILE A 53 -7.33 2.04 4.52
C ILE A 53 -6.74 1.23 5.67
N GLU A 54 -6.84 1.71 6.92
CA GLU A 54 -6.35 0.98 8.09
C GLU A 54 -7.03 -0.39 8.26
N ARG A 55 -8.35 -0.45 8.10
CA ARG A 55 -9.10 -1.72 8.17
C ARG A 55 -8.68 -2.69 7.10
N VAL A 56 -8.55 -2.24 5.86
CA VAL A 56 -8.17 -3.14 4.75
C VAL A 56 -6.72 -3.57 4.88
N ALA A 57 -5.86 -2.74 5.44
CA ALA A 57 -4.49 -3.15 5.71
C ALA A 57 -4.38 -4.19 6.84
N GLN A 58 -5.23 -4.07 7.86
CA GLN A 58 -5.32 -5.08 8.95
C GLN A 58 -6.03 -6.36 8.49
N HIS A 59 -7.00 -6.21 7.58
CA HIS A 59 -7.85 -7.28 7.06
C HIS A 59 -7.91 -7.20 5.54
N PRO A 60 -6.87 -7.66 4.82
CA PRO A 60 -6.81 -7.58 3.36
C PRO A 60 -7.95 -8.36 2.67
N GLU A 61 -8.56 -9.32 3.37
CA GLU A 61 -9.77 -10.00 2.94
C GLU A 61 -10.97 -9.07 2.73
N LEU A 62 -11.03 -7.91 3.40
CA LEU A 62 -12.11 -6.93 3.24
C LEU A 62 -12.18 -6.36 1.83
N ALA A 63 -11.03 -6.18 1.17
CA ALA A 63 -10.99 -5.74 -0.22
C ALA A 63 -11.64 -6.74 -1.18
N GLN A 64 -11.64 -8.02 -0.81
CA GLN A 64 -12.25 -9.10 -1.60
C GLN A 64 -13.71 -9.35 -1.20
N GLN A 65 -14.03 -9.29 0.10
CA GLN A 65 -15.38 -9.53 0.62
C GLN A 65 -16.33 -8.35 0.42
N ARG A 66 -15.79 -7.12 0.37
CA ARG A 66 -16.56 -5.89 0.18
C ARG A 66 -15.83 -4.94 -0.77
N PRO A 67 -15.70 -5.32 -2.06
CA PRO A 67 -15.00 -4.53 -3.05
C PRO A 67 -15.60 -3.12 -3.23
N ASP A 68 -16.91 -2.95 -3.03
CA ASP A 68 -17.60 -1.65 -3.14
C ASP A 68 -17.23 -0.63 -2.04
N ASP A 69 -16.78 -1.10 -0.87
CA ASP A 69 -16.37 -0.24 0.25
C ASP A 69 -14.85 -0.16 0.41
N TYR A 70 -14.18 -1.28 0.12
CA TYR A 70 -12.81 -1.57 0.52
C TYR A 70 -11.92 -2.01 -0.65
N GLY A 71 -12.45 -2.08 -1.87
CA GLY A 71 -11.66 -2.39 -3.05
C GLY A 71 -10.55 -1.36 -3.29
N GLU A 72 -9.43 -1.79 -3.89
CA GLU A 72 -8.28 -0.93 -4.17
C GLU A 72 -8.71 0.33 -4.96
N ALA A 73 -9.52 0.15 -6.01
CA ALA A 73 -10.05 1.25 -6.81
C ALA A 73 -10.93 2.22 -6.01
N VAL A 74 -11.74 1.69 -5.08
CA VAL A 74 -12.62 2.50 -4.23
C VAL A 74 -11.81 3.32 -3.24
N LEU A 75 -10.79 2.73 -2.60
CA LEU A 75 -9.95 3.47 -1.67
C LEU A 75 -9.05 4.49 -2.39
N VAL A 76 -8.58 4.16 -3.59
CA VAL A 76 -7.89 5.11 -4.47
C VAL A 76 -8.80 6.31 -4.77
N GLU A 77 -10.05 6.07 -5.20
CA GLU A 77 -10.98 7.16 -5.50
C GLU A 77 -11.30 8.01 -4.26
N LYS A 78 -11.49 7.37 -3.08
CA LYS A 78 -11.67 8.10 -1.82
C LYS A 78 -10.47 9.00 -1.52
N VAL A 79 -9.25 8.49 -1.60
CA VAL A 79 -8.05 9.32 -1.35
C VAL A 79 -7.86 10.39 -2.42
N GLU A 80 -8.18 10.12 -3.69
CA GLU A 80 -8.14 11.13 -4.75
C GLU A 80 -9.14 12.25 -4.51
N LYS A 81 -10.36 11.91 -4.05
CA LYS A 81 -11.38 12.90 -3.69
C LYS A 81 -10.92 13.76 -2.51
N GLU A 82 -10.34 13.15 -1.49
CA GLU A 82 -9.81 13.88 -0.33
C GLU A 82 -8.59 14.73 -0.69
N ALA A 83 -7.72 14.26 -1.58
CA ALA A 83 -6.63 15.04 -2.14
C ALA A 83 -7.15 16.21 -3.00
N TYR A 84 -8.24 16.02 -3.74
CA TYR A 84 -8.85 17.11 -4.49
C TYR A 84 -9.45 18.17 -3.56
N ALA A 85 -10.06 17.74 -2.45
CA ALA A 85 -10.67 18.62 -1.46
C ALA A 85 -9.64 19.32 -0.56
N ASP A 86 -8.51 18.68 -0.26
CA ASP A 86 -7.50 19.19 0.66
C ASP A 86 -6.09 19.19 0.04
N PRO A 87 -5.50 20.37 -0.19
CA PRO A 87 -4.19 20.48 -0.83
C PRO A 87 -3.05 19.92 0.03
N GLU A 88 -3.22 19.82 1.36
CA GLU A 88 -2.24 19.18 2.24
C GLU A 88 -2.25 17.66 1.99
N ILE A 89 -3.43 17.04 1.95
CA ILE A 89 -3.57 15.60 1.64
C ILE A 89 -2.97 15.31 0.26
N ARG A 90 -3.28 16.14 -0.73
CA ARG A 90 -2.70 16.04 -2.07
C ARG A 90 -1.19 16.05 -2.07
N ALA A 91 -0.56 17.00 -1.38
CA ALA A 91 0.89 17.10 -1.34
C ALA A 91 1.54 15.83 -0.75
N TYR A 92 0.95 15.26 0.31
CA TYR A 92 1.44 14.02 0.91
C TYR A 92 1.22 12.79 0.02
N VAL A 93 0.07 12.69 -0.65
CA VAL A 93 -0.21 11.62 -1.62
C VAL A 93 0.77 11.67 -2.78
N GLU A 94 0.96 12.86 -3.39
CA GLU A 94 1.89 13.04 -4.51
C GLU A 94 3.34 12.77 -4.08
N ALA A 95 3.76 13.25 -2.90
CA ALA A 95 5.10 12.99 -2.38
C ALA A 95 5.34 11.49 -2.16
N LEU A 96 4.38 10.78 -1.55
CA LEU A 96 4.50 9.34 -1.35
C LEU A 96 4.53 8.59 -2.68
N ALA A 97 3.62 8.93 -3.60
CA ALA A 97 3.56 8.33 -4.92
C ALA A 97 4.86 8.53 -5.72
N GLN A 98 5.44 9.73 -5.65
CA GLN A 98 6.72 10.02 -6.28
C GLN A 98 7.87 9.23 -5.63
N THR A 99 7.88 9.10 -4.30
CA THR A 99 8.88 8.28 -3.60
C THR A 99 8.76 6.81 -4.01
N VAL A 100 7.55 6.25 -4.03
CA VAL A 100 7.27 4.88 -4.49
C VAL A 100 7.73 4.68 -5.94
N LYS A 101 7.40 5.62 -6.83
CA LYS A 101 7.79 5.57 -8.25
C LYS A 101 9.30 5.71 -8.47
N SER A 102 9.97 6.57 -7.70
CA SER A 102 11.40 6.84 -7.84
C SER A 102 12.28 5.78 -7.21
N GLN A 103 11.70 4.92 -6.36
CA GLN A 103 12.40 3.84 -5.69
C GLN A 103 11.88 2.49 -6.18
N PRO A 104 12.46 1.91 -7.24
CA PRO A 104 12.00 0.64 -7.80
C PRO A 104 12.07 -0.53 -6.81
N GLN A 105 12.88 -0.44 -5.75
CA GLN A 105 12.84 -1.40 -4.64
C GLN A 105 11.49 -1.42 -3.92
N ILE A 106 10.79 -0.30 -3.78
CA ILE A 106 9.47 -0.24 -3.14
C ILE A 106 8.47 -1.05 -3.97
N ASN A 107 8.45 -0.85 -5.28
CA ASN A 107 7.58 -1.62 -6.17
C ASN A 107 7.86 -3.11 -6.06
N LYS A 108 9.13 -3.53 -6.01
CA LYS A 108 9.49 -4.94 -5.79
C LYS A 108 8.95 -5.47 -4.46
N VAL A 109 8.99 -4.68 -3.39
CA VAL A 109 8.43 -5.09 -2.09
C VAL A 109 6.90 -5.19 -2.16
N ILE A 110 6.22 -4.25 -2.80
CA ILE A 110 4.77 -4.28 -3.03
C ILE A 110 4.38 -5.51 -3.86
N GLU A 111 5.09 -5.79 -4.96
CA GLU A 111 4.87 -6.95 -5.83
C GLU A 111 5.12 -8.27 -5.10
N ASN A 112 6.22 -8.37 -4.36
CA ASN A 112 6.52 -9.53 -3.54
C ASN A 112 5.45 -9.76 -2.47
N TRP A 113 4.98 -8.70 -1.81
CA TRP A 113 3.91 -8.78 -0.82
C TRP A 113 2.58 -9.22 -1.44
N LYS A 114 2.19 -8.66 -2.59
CA LYS A 114 1.00 -9.11 -3.35
C LYS A 114 1.15 -10.60 -3.70
N GLY A 115 2.34 -11.02 -4.12
CA GLY A 115 2.64 -12.43 -4.40
C GLY A 115 2.60 -13.36 -3.18
N ILE A 116 3.00 -12.89 -1.99
CA ILE A 116 2.92 -13.65 -0.74
C ILE A 116 1.44 -13.80 -0.31
N ASN A 117 0.62 -12.76 -0.44
CA ASN A 117 -0.81 -12.82 -0.10
C ASN A 117 -1.66 -13.64 -1.10
N ILE A 118 -1.20 -13.85 -2.35
CA ILE A 118 -1.83 -14.79 -3.30
C ILE A 118 -1.42 -16.25 -3.01
N LYS A 119 -0.34 -16.47 -2.24
CA LYS A 119 0.20 -17.81 -1.94
C LYS A 119 -0.28 -18.36 -0.60
N GLY A 120 -1.60 -18.31 -0.40
CA GLY A 120 -2.31 -19.19 0.56
C GLY A 120 -2.39 -20.65 0.11
N GLY A 121 -1.67 -21.03 -0.96
CA GLY A 121 -1.43 -22.40 -1.37
C GLY A 121 0.04 -22.55 -1.73
N THR A 122 0.68 -23.56 -1.16
CA THR A 122 2.04 -23.99 -1.43
C THR A 122 2.31 -24.02 -2.92
N ASP A 123 3.38 -23.35 -3.37
CA ASP A 123 4.27 -23.93 -4.39
C ASP A 123 5.65 -23.29 -4.31
N THR A 124 6.58 -24.13 -3.85
CA THR A 124 8.03 -24.12 -4.10
C THR A 124 8.25 -23.84 -5.59
N ILE A 125 9.24 -23.03 -6.00
CA ILE A 125 10.53 -23.53 -6.50
C ILE A 125 11.40 -22.30 -6.82
N THR A 126 12.60 -22.25 -6.24
CA THR A 126 13.76 -21.63 -6.89
C THR A 126 14.92 -22.62 -6.81
N GLY A 127 15.08 -23.40 -7.87
CA GLY A 127 16.34 -24.04 -8.26
C GLY A 127 16.85 -25.21 -7.39
N ASN A 128 16.43 -26.44 -7.71
CA ASN A 128 17.37 -27.53 -7.91
C ASN A 128 16.75 -28.60 -8.81
N THR A 129 17.49 -28.97 -9.84
CA THR A 129 17.16 -29.93 -10.89
C THR A 129 16.80 -31.31 -10.31
N PHE A 130 15.57 -31.76 -10.51
CA PHE A 130 15.23 -33.18 -10.37
C PHE A 130 15.39 -33.86 -11.73
N GLN A 131 16.44 -34.67 -11.86
CA GLN A 131 16.60 -35.57 -13.00
C GLN A 131 15.66 -36.78 -12.80
N PHE A 132 14.93 -37.12 -13.86
CA PHE A 132 14.09 -38.32 -13.98
C PHE A 132 14.93 -39.55 -14.36
#